data_AF-A0A7K4HNE1-F1
#
_entry.id   AF-A0A7K4HNE1-F1
#
_cell.length_a   1.000
_cell.length_b   1.000
_cell.length_c   1.000
_cell.angle_alpha   90.00
_cell.angle_beta   90.00
_cell.angle_gamma   90.00
#
_symmetry.space_group_name_H-M   'P 1'
#
loop_
_entity.id
_entity.type
_entity.pdbx_description
1 polymer ?
#
loop_
_entity_poly.entity_id
_entity_poly.type
_entity_poly.pdbx_seq_one_letter_code
_entity_poly.pdbx_strand_id
1 'polypeptide(L)'
;MKMHNIAGRHPWIKPAVVIGLVAVCVTLEVLVHAYLNIAVAFTHIFYLPIVIAGTWYYKKAVVIALLLGAMHIAVEYFTMGFVFEPVALVRAAMFVVVAFVIGSLSESKDFLAAEREMKHNALLSFVSEVGLRIKTPMSVIRENLGEIGRGIEADEMEKEEVLATLQVQISHAEKILATLRELNQGVIDEQKDIPESYRDLLTR
;
A
#
# COMPACT_ATOMS: atom_id res chain seq x y z
N MET A 1 22.16 3.26 2.47
CA MET A 1 22.20 2.07 3.37
C MET A 1 20.79 1.80 3.87
N LYS A 2 19.84 1.36 3.03
CA LYS A 2 19.51 -0.03 2.62
C LYS A 2 19.03 -0.97 3.76
N MET A 3 18.20 -0.47 4.68
CA MET A 3 17.46 -1.31 5.64
C MET A 3 16.17 -1.94 5.06
N HIS A 4 15.72 -1.53 3.87
CA HIS A 4 14.45 -2.01 3.29
C HIS A 4 14.54 -3.37 2.56
N ASN A 5 15.74 -3.97 2.42
CA ASN A 5 15.95 -5.11 1.52
C ASN A 5 16.57 -6.37 2.18
N ILE A 6 16.40 -6.51 3.50
CA ILE A 6 16.84 -7.71 4.25
C ILE A 6 15.68 -8.71 4.42
N ALA A 7 14.45 -8.21 4.56
CA ALA A 7 13.26 -9.03 4.81
C ALA A 7 12.74 -9.81 3.59
N GLY A 8 13.20 -9.49 2.37
CA GLY A 8 12.79 -10.17 1.14
C GLY A 8 13.68 -11.35 0.72
N ARG A 9 14.89 -11.48 1.27
CA ARG A 9 15.89 -12.48 0.80
C ARG A 9 15.94 -13.75 1.62
N HIS A 10 15.40 -13.74 2.84
CA HIS A 10 15.45 -14.89 3.73
C HIS A 10 14.11 -14.99 4.48
N PRO A 11 13.17 -15.83 4.01
CA PRO A 11 11.82 -15.93 4.59
C PRO A 11 11.83 -16.37 6.06
N TRP A 12 12.94 -16.94 6.51
CA TRP A 12 13.17 -17.41 7.88
C TRP A 12 13.44 -16.30 8.90
N ILE A 13 13.78 -15.06 8.48
CA ILE A 13 14.09 -13.97 9.43
C ILE A 13 12.84 -13.58 10.22
N LYS A 14 11.70 -13.39 9.55
CA LYS A 14 10.44 -13.01 10.19
C LYS A 14 10.04 -13.99 11.30
N PRO A 15 9.96 -15.32 11.07
CA PRO A 15 9.65 -16.26 12.13
C PRO A 15 10.76 -16.35 13.18
N ALA A 16 12.04 -16.30 12.79
CA ALA A 16 13.15 -16.33 13.74
C ALA A 16 13.13 -15.15 14.73
N VAL A 17 12.80 -13.94 14.25
CA VAL A 17 12.68 -12.75 15.11
C VAL A 17 11.51 -12.89 16.09
N VAL A 18 10.34 -13.36 15.62
CA VAL A 18 9.19 -13.59 16.52
C VAL A 18 9.49 -14.67 17.54
N ILE A 19 10.05 -15.81 17.13
CA ILE A 19 10.40 -16.91 18.03
C ILE A 19 11.46 -16.48 19.04
N GLY A 20 12.52 -15.79 18.60
CA GLY A 20 13.56 -15.29 19.47
C GLY A 20 13.03 -14.29 20.50
N LEU A 21 12.17 -13.37 20.07
CA LEU A 21 11.57 -12.40 20.98
C LEU A 21 10.62 -13.05 21.98
N VAL A 22 9.79 -14.00 21.53
CA VAL A 22 8.95 -14.82 22.42
C VAL A 22 9.82 -15.54 23.44
N ALA A 23 10.87 -16.25 23.00
CA ALA A 23 11.76 -16.99 23.91
C ALA A 23 12.41 -16.08 24.96
N VAL A 24 12.87 -14.88 24.56
CA VAL A 24 13.41 -13.89 25.49
C VAL A 24 12.35 -13.43 26.49
N CYS A 25 11.14 -13.11 26.04
CA CYS A 25 10.06 -12.66 26.93
C CYS A 25 9.65 -13.76 27.93
N VAL A 26 9.52 -15.01 27.49
CA VAL A 26 9.19 -16.15 28.36
C VAL A 26 10.31 -16.40 29.38
N THR A 27 11.57 -16.37 28.95
CA THR A 27 12.72 -16.56 29.86
C THR A 27 12.76 -15.47 30.92
N LEU A 28 12.52 -14.22 30.52
CA LEU A 28 12.50 -13.09 31.44
C LEU A 28 11.35 -13.19 32.44
N GLU A 29 10.15 -13.60 32.00
CA GLU A 29 9.01 -13.83 32.88
C GLU A 29 9.34 -14.88 33.95
N VAL A 30 9.84 -16.04 33.55
CA VAL A 30 10.21 -17.13 34.47
C VAL A 30 11.28 -16.68 35.46
N LEU A 31 12.33 -15.98 35.00
CA LEU A 31 13.40 -15.49 35.88
C LEU A 31 12.91 -14.45 36.88
N VAL A 32 12.09 -13.49 36.44
CA VAL A 32 11.54 -12.46 37.34
C VAL A 32 10.61 -13.09 38.37
N HIS A 33 9.78 -14.04 37.96
CA HIS A 33 8.85 -14.70 38.86
C HIS A 33 9.58 -15.59 39.88
N ALA A 34 10.62 -16.31 39.45
CA ALA A 34 11.42 -17.17 40.33
C ALA A 34 12.29 -16.41 41.34
N TYR A 35 12.82 -15.23 40.98
CA TYR A 35 13.78 -14.50 41.82
C TYR A 35 13.21 -13.27 42.56
N LEU A 36 12.20 -12.58 42.01
CA LEU A 36 11.75 -11.29 42.53
C LEU A 36 10.36 -11.31 43.18
N ASN A 37 9.57 -12.37 43.00
CA ASN A 37 8.23 -12.54 43.62
C ASN A 37 7.24 -11.37 43.38
N ILE A 38 7.49 -10.54 42.36
CA ILE A 38 6.66 -9.39 41.95
C ILE A 38 6.06 -9.70 40.58
N ALA A 39 4.74 -9.93 40.55
CA ALA A 39 4.04 -10.51 39.40
C ALA A 39 3.43 -9.51 38.39
N VAL A 40 3.29 -8.23 38.72
CA VAL A 40 2.22 -7.43 38.06
C VAL A 40 2.71 -6.53 36.90
N ALA A 41 3.96 -6.08 36.88
CA ALA A 41 4.41 -5.03 35.94
C ALA A 41 4.92 -5.55 34.57
N PHE A 42 5.51 -6.74 34.51
CA PHE A 42 6.37 -7.13 33.37
C PHE A 42 5.66 -7.75 32.16
N THR A 43 4.45 -8.22 32.34
CA THR A 43 3.65 -8.91 31.31
C THR A 43 3.30 -8.05 30.08
N HIS A 44 3.43 -6.73 30.19
CA HIS A 44 3.24 -5.81 29.07
C HIS A 44 4.30 -6.01 27.99
N ILE A 45 5.44 -6.60 28.32
CA ILE A 45 6.50 -6.89 27.34
C ILE A 45 6.02 -7.88 26.27
N PHE A 46 5.04 -8.73 26.57
CA PHE A 46 4.44 -9.67 25.60
C PHE A 46 3.69 -8.97 24.47
N TYR A 47 3.28 -7.70 24.64
CA TYR A 47 2.69 -6.95 23.54
C TYR A 47 3.70 -6.71 22.41
N LEU A 48 5.00 -6.64 22.69
CA LEU A 48 6.01 -6.42 21.65
C LEU A 48 6.06 -7.56 20.62
N PRO A 49 6.25 -8.85 21.00
CA PRO A 49 6.19 -9.94 20.04
C PRO A 49 4.81 -10.09 19.41
N ILE A 50 3.72 -9.81 20.14
CA ILE A 50 2.36 -9.88 19.59
C ILE A 50 2.13 -8.83 18.51
N VAL A 51 2.56 -7.58 18.73
CA VAL A 51 2.45 -6.49 17.74
C VAL A 51 3.28 -6.83 16.51
N ILE A 52 4.52 -7.27 16.68
CA ILE A 52 5.38 -7.66 15.55
C ILE A 52 4.76 -8.84 14.79
N ALA A 53 4.24 -9.85 15.49
CA ALA A 53 3.52 -10.95 14.86
C ALA A 53 2.25 -10.48 14.13
N GLY A 54 1.46 -9.59 14.71
CA GLY A 54 0.26 -9.01 14.12
C GLY A 54 0.55 -8.23 12.85
N THR A 55 1.67 -7.50 12.82
CA THR A 55 2.11 -6.77 11.63
C THR A 55 2.63 -7.65 10.50
N TRP A 56 3.23 -8.81 10.80
CA TRP A 56 3.80 -9.70 9.76
C TRP A 56 2.90 -10.85 9.33
N TYR A 57 2.03 -11.32 10.21
CA TYR A 57 1.19 -12.51 10.00
C TYR A 57 -0.30 -12.21 10.11
N TYR A 58 -0.68 -10.93 10.25
CA TYR A 58 -2.06 -10.48 10.31
C TYR A 58 -2.86 -11.23 11.38
N LYS A 59 -4.05 -11.73 11.03
CA LYS A 59 -4.94 -12.50 11.92
C LYS A 59 -4.30 -13.78 12.49
N LYS A 60 -3.26 -14.35 11.85
CA LYS A 60 -2.58 -15.55 12.38
C LYS A 60 -1.83 -15.27 13.70
N ALA A 61 -1.53 -14.01 14.01
CA ALA A 61 -0.93 -13.62 15.28
C ALA A 61 -1.82 -13.93 16.50
N VAL A 62 -3.13 -14.08 16.30
CA VAL A 62 -4.06 -14.48 17.36
C VAL A 62 -3.70 -15.85 17.94
N VAL A 63 -3.19 -16.77 17.11
CA VAL A 63 -2.74 -18.10 17.58
C VAL A 63 -1.55 -17.97 18.55
N ILE A 64 -0.60 -17.09 18.22
CA ILE A 64 0.57 -16.81 19.07
C ILE A 64 0.12 -16.17 20.38
N ALA A 65 -0.82 -15.23 20.34
CA ALA A 65 -1.37 -14.60 21.54
C ALA A 65 -2.14 -15.57 22.43
N LEU A 66 -2.89 -16.52 21.87
CA LEU A 66 -3.55 -17.58 22.63
C LEU A 66 -2.54 -18.48 23.34
N LEU A 67 -1.47 -18.89 22.65
CA LEU A 67 -0.40 -19.70 23.24
C LEU A 67 0.31 -18.96 24.39
N LEU A 68 0.66 -17.69 24.19
CA LEU A 68 1.27 -16.86 25.23
C LEU A 68 0.33 -16.64 26.42
N GLY A 69 -0.96 -16.40 26.17
CA GLY A 69 -1.96 -16.23 27.22
C GLY A 69 -2.17 -17.50 28.04
N ALA A 70 -2.26 -18.67 27.39
CA ALA A 70 -2.36 -19.96 28.07
C ALA A 70 -1.12 -20.27 28.90
N MET A 71 0.06 -19.99 28.37
CA MET A 71 1.32 -20.14 29.08
C MET A 71 1.39 -19.21 30.31
N HIS A 72 1.00 -17.95 30.17
CA HIS A 72 0.97 -16.98 31.27
C HIS A 72 0.05 -17.46 32.42
N ILE A 73 -1.16 -17.91 32.10
CA ILE A 73 -2.10 -18.48 33.09
C ILE A 73 -1.49 -19.73 33.77
N ALA A 74 -0.81 -20.59 33.01
CA ALA A 74 -0.18 -21.78 33.56
C ALA A 74 0.95 -21.43 34.54
N VAL A 75 1.84 -20.50 34.18
CA VAL A 75 2.94 -20.04 35.04
C VAL A 75 2.41 -19.44 36.34
N GLU A 76 1.37 -18.60 36.25
CA GLU A 76 0.73 -17.99 37.42
C GLU A 76 0.09 -19.05 38.33
N TYR A 77 -0.62 -20.02 37.73
CA TYR A 77 -1.21 -21.15 38.46
C TYR A 77 -0.16 -21.99 39.20
N PHE A 78 0.97 -22.29 38.57
CA PHE A 78 2.05 -23.07 39.20
C PHE A 78 2.76 -22.33 40.33
N THR A 79 2.81 -20.99 40.27
CA THR A 79 3.61 -20.20 41.21
C THR A 79 2.81 -19.67 42.40
N MET A 80 1.55 -19.26 42.18
CA MET A 80 0.66 -18.74 43.22
C MET A 80 -0.28 -19.81 43.83
N GLY A 81 -0.36 -21.00 43.23
CA GLY A 81 -1.25 -22.08 43.67
C GLY A 81 -2.70 -21.90 43.21
N PHE A 82 -3.67 -22.47 43.93
CA PHE A 82 -5.08 -22.54 43.51
C PHE A 82 -5.84 -21.19 43.57
N VAL A 83 -5.16 -20.08 43.85
CA VAL A 83 -5.79 -18.75 43.90
C VAL A 83 -5.84 -18.21 42.47
N PHE A 84 -7.00 -18.33 41.83
CA PHE A 84 -7.25 -17.70 40.54
C PHE A 84 -7.39 -16.19 40.72
N GLU A 85 -6.37 -15.45 40.31
CA GLU A 85 -6.44 -13.98 40.20
C GLU A 85 -7.19 -13.59 38.91
N PRO A 86 -8.32 -12.87 38.98
CA PRO A 86 -9.07 -12.43 37.81
C PRO A 86 -8.23 -11.59 36.83
N VAL A 87 -7.19 -10.95 37.33
CA VAL A 87 -6.28 -10.08 36.55
C VAL A 87 -5.50 -10.88 35.50
N ALA A 88 -5.15 -12.14 35.78
CA ALA A 88 -4.46 -13.06 34.86
C ALA A 88 -5.29 -13.28 33.58
N LEU A 89 -6.58 -13.56 33.77
CA LEU A 89 -7.52 -13.84 32.70
C LEU A 89 -7.75 -12.61 31.82
N VAL A 90 -7.91 -11.44 32.44
CA VAL A 90 -8.03 -10.15 31.73
C VAL A 90 -6.79 -9.93 30.86
N ARG A 91 -5.60 -10.27 31.37
CA ARG A 91 -4.35 -10.09 30.64
C ARG A 91 -4.21 -11.01 29.42
N ALA A 92 -4.53 -12.29 29.59
CA ALA A 92 -4.56 -13.25 28.49
C ALA A 92 -5.59 -12.83 27.43
N ALA A 93 -6.77 -12.35 27.85
CA ALA A 93 -7.78 -11.81 26.94
C ALA A 93 -7.24 -10.57 26.19
N MET A 94 -6.53 -9.67 26.86
CA MET A 94 -5.92 -8.50 26.23
C MET A 94 -4.87 -8.86 25.18
N PHE A 95 -4.09 -9.92 25.35
CA PHE A 95 -3.17 -10.41 24.31
C PHE A 95 -3.91 -10.77 23.02
N VAL A 96 -5.04 -11.47 23.14
CA VAL A 96 -5.90 -11.86 22.01
C VAL A 96 -6.50 -10.62 21.35
N VAL A 97 -7.03 -9.68 22.13
CA VAL A 97 -7.59 -8.42 21.61
C VAL A 97 -6.55 -7.62 20.84
N VAL A 98 -5.35 -7.44 21.41
CA VAL A 98 -4.27 -6.70 20.74
C VAL A 98 -3.83 -7.40 19.46
N ALA A 99 -3.65 -8.72 19.49
CA ALA A 99 -3.30 -9.48 18.29
C ALA A 99 -4.34 -9.34 17.18
N PHE A 100 -5.62 -9.39 17.54
CA PHE A 100 -6.73 -9.26 16.59
C PHE A 100 -6.81 -7.85 16.00
N VAL A 101 -6.71 -6.80 16.84
CA VAL A 101 -6.77 -5.40 16.41
C VAL A 101 -5.59 -5.08 15.51
N ILE A 102 -4.37 -5.39 15.93
CA ILE A 102 -3.17 -5.13 15.14
C ILE A 102 -3.19 -5.95 13.85
N GLY A 103 -3.54 -7.24 13.93
CA GLY A 103 -3.61 -8.12 12.77
C GLY A 103 -4.62 -7.65 11.73
N SER A 104 -5.81 -7.22 12.16
CA SER A 104 -6.85 -6.70 11.28
C SER A 104 -6.47 -5.32 10.71
N LEU A 105 -5.87 -4.46 11.53
CA LEU A 105 -5.41 -3.14 11.09
C LEU A 105 -4.29 -3.25 10.05
N SER A 106 -3.35 -4.16 10.26
CA SER A 106 -2.27 -4.43 9.30
C SER A 106 -2.79 -4.99 7.98
N GLU A 107 -3.75 -5.92 8.03
CA GLU A 107 -4.36 -6.48 6.82
C GLU A 107 -5.08 -5.38 6.02
N SER A 108 -5.89 -4.55 6.69
CA SER A 108 -6.60 -3.44 6.05
C SER A 108 -5.64 -2.40 5.48
N LYS A 109 -4.55 -2.07 6.20
CA LYS A 109 -3.55 -1.11 5.71
C LYS A 109 -2.86 -1.61 4.46
N ASP A 110 -2.45 -2.88 4.43
CA ASP A 110 -1.76 -3.45 3.28
C ASP A 110 -2.68 -3.56 2.07
N PHE A 111 -3.96 -3.92 2.29
CA PHE A 111 -4.98 -3.90 1.24
C PHE A 111 -5.16 -2.50 0.66
N LEU A 112 -5.35 -1.49 1.51
CA LEU A 112 -5.52 -0.10 1.08
C LEU A 112 -4.27 0.46 0.40
N ALA A 113 -3.08 0.05 0.84
CA ALA A 113 -1.82 0.44 0.22
C ALA A 113 -1.67 -0.17 -1.18
N ALA A 114 -1.97 -1.46 -1.34
CA ALA A 114 -1.97 -2.14 -2.63
C ALA A 114 -2.99 -1.51 -3.59
N GLU A 115 -4.19 -1.19 -3.10
CA GLU A 115 -5.22 -0.51 -3.90
C GLU A 115 -4.78 0.88 -4.37
N ARG A 116 -4.13 1.66 -3.49
CA ARG A 116 -3.56 2.98 -3.84
C ARG A 116 -2.45 2.86 -4.88
N GLU A 117 -1.57 1.87 -4.74
CA GLU A 117 -0.47 1.64 -5.67
C GLU A 117 -1.00 1.24 -7.06
N MET A 118 -2.00 0.37 -7.11
CA MET A 118 -2.66 -0.02 -8.37
C MET A 118 -3.29 1.19 -9.08
N LYS A 119 -4.06 2.01 -8.35
CA LYS A 119 -4.65 3.24 -8.92
C LYS A 119 -3.60 4.21 -9.43
N HIS A 120 -2.54 4.43 -8.63
CA HIS A 120 -1.45 5.32 -9.02
C HIS A 120 -0.76 4.85 -10.31
N ASN A 121 -0.46 3.55 -10.40
CA ASN A 121 0.16 2.96 -11.59
C ASN A 121 -0.78 2.99 -12.81
N ALA A 122 -2.08 2.77 -12.62
CA ALA A 122 -3.07 2.89 -13.68
C ALA A 122 -3.16 4.32 -14.22
N LEU A 123 -3.23 5.33 -13.34
CA LEU A 123 -3.24 6.73 -13.74
C LEU A 123 -1.96 7.10 -14.51
N LEU A 124 -0.78 6.67 -14.05
CA LEU A 124 0.47 6.92 -14.77
C LEU A 124 0.45 6.31 -16.18
N SER A 125 -0.07 5.08 -16.30
CA SER A 125 -0.25 4.43 -17.61
C SER A 125 -1.19 5.24 -18.51
N PHE A 126 -2.33 5.69 -17.97
CA PHE A 126 -3.32 6.50 -18.69
C PHE A 126 -2.74 7.83 -19.17
N VAL A 127 -2.08 8.58 -18.27
CA VAL A 127 -1.41 9.85 -18.60
C VAL A 127 -0.35 9.64 -19.66
N SER A 128 0.45 8.57 -19.56
CA SER A 128 1.48 8.25 -20.57
C SER A 128 0.86 7.94 -21.94
N GLU A 129 -0.24 7.19 -21.97
CA GLU A 129 -0.93 6.86 -23.21
C GLU A 129 -1.50 8.12 -23.87
N VAL A 130 -2.19 8.96 -23.11
CA VAL A 130 -2.72 10.24 -23.61
C VAL A 130 -1.59 11.15 -24.10
N GLY A 131 -0.47 11.21 -23.37
CA GLY A 131 0.71 11.96 -23.80
C GLY A 131 1.22 11.53 -25.18
N LEU A 132 1.24 10.22 -25.48
CA LEU A 132 1.60 9.70 -26.81
C LEU A 132 0.57 10.06 -27.88
N ARG A 133 -0.73 9.97 -27.56
CA ARG A 133 -1.83 10.34 -28.46
C ARG A 133 -1.80 11.82 -28.84
N ILE A 134 -1.34 12.68 -27.94
CA ILE A 134 -1.16 14.12 -28.21
C ILE A 134 0.12 14.39 -28.99
N LYS A 135 1.21 13.69 -28.67
CA LYS A 135 2.52 13.90 -29.31
C LYS A 135 2.46 13.74 -30.83
N THR A 136 1.72 12.75 -31.31
CA THR A 136 1.62 12.43 -32.75
C THR A 136 1.01 13.59 -33.56
N PRO A 137 -0.23 14.04 -33.32
CA PRO A 137 -0.82 15.16 -34.06
C PRO A 137 -0.07 16.48 -33.80
N MET A 138 0.54 16.68 -32.63
CA MET A 138 1.39 17.86 -32.38
C MET A 138 2.62 17.91 -33.29
N SER A 139 3.26 16.76 -33.54
CA SER A 139 4.38 16.70 -34.48
C SER A 139 3.95 17.03 -35.90
N VAL A 140 2.80 16.50 -36.33
CA VAL A 140 2.22 16.73 -37.66
C VAL A 140 1.86 18.20 -37.86
N ILE A 141 1.18 18.82 -36.88
CA ILE A 141 0.84 20.26 -36.94
C ILE A 141 2.12 21.09 -37.07
N ARG A 142 3.15 20.81 -36.26
CA ARG A 142 4.42 21.55 -36.30
C ARG A 142 5.11 21.45 -37.66
N GLU A 143 5.13 20.25 -38.24
CA GLU A 143 5.74 20.00 -39.55
C GLU A 143 4.99 20.73 -40.65
N ASN A 144 3.67 20.53 -40.74
CA ASN A 144 2.81 21.16 -41.74
C ASN A 144 2.82 22.69 -41.66
N LEU A 145 2.80 23.26 -40.44
CA LEU A 145 2.89 24.72 -40.28
C LEU A 145 4.27 25.25 -40.71
N GLY A 146 5.35 24.49 -40.51
CA GLY A 146 6.68 24.84 -41.00
C GLY A 146 6.78 24.79 -42.54
N GLU A 147 6.08 23.84 -43.17
CA GLU A 147 5.96 23.77 -44.63
C GLU A 147 5.19 24.95 -45.20
N ILE A 148 4.02 25.28 -44.61
CA ILE A 148 3.24 26.47 -44.99
C ILE A 148 4.10 27.74 -44.90
N GLY A 149 4.85 27.91 -43.80
CA GLY A 149 5.71 29.09 -43.61
C GLY A 149 6.76 29.23 -44.72
N ARG A 150 7.45 28.14 -45.06
CA ARG A 150 8.45 28.13 -46.15
C ARG A 150 7.83 28.34 -47.52
N GLY A 151 6.68 27.72 -47.80
CA GLY A 151 5.99 27.85 -49.07
C GLY A 151 5.48 29.28 -49.32
N ILE A 152 5.04 29.98 -48.27
CA ILE A 152 4.67 31.41 -48.35
C ILE A 152 5.93 32.27 -48.58
N GLU A 153 7.05 32.01 -47.89
CA GLU A 153 8.30 32.77 -48.09
C GLU A 153 8.87 32.60 -49.50
N ALA A 154 8.70 31.43 -50.11
CA ALA A 154 9.17 31.13 -51.45
C ALA A 154 8.19 31.56 -52.58
N ASP A 155 7.00 32.08 -52.24
CA ASP A 155 5.89 32.36 -53.17
C ASP A 155 5.46 31.11 -53.98
N GLU A 156 5.64 29.92 -53.39
CA GLU A 156 5.38 28.61 -54.01
C GLU A 156 4.00 28.05 -53.66
N MET A 157 3.28 28.67 -52.73
CA MET A 157 1.94 28.24 -52.31
C MET A 157 0.89 29.30 -52.62
N GLU A 158 -0.16 28.88 -53.33
CA GLU A 158 -1.32 29.74 -53.52
C GLU A 158 -2.10 29.91 -52.22
N LYS A 159 -2.72 31.08 -52.05
CA LYS A 159 -3.51 31.43 -50.86
C LYS A 159 -4.61 30.41 -50.55
N GLU A 160 -5.20 29.81 -51.58
CA GLU A 160 -6.28 28.82 -51.45
C GLU A 160 -5.77 27.50 -50.86
N GLU A 161 -4.56 27.08 -51.24
CA GLU A 161 -3.87 25.90 -50.72
C GLU A 161 -3.42 26.09 -49.26
N VAL A 162 -2.93 27.28 -48.92
CA VAL A 162 -2.60 27.66 -47.53
C VAL A 162 -3.85 27.59 -46.64
N LEU A 163 -4.97 28.13 -47.10
CA LEU A 163 -6.24 28.11 -46.36
C LEU A 163 -6.75 26.68 -46.12
N ALA A 164 -6.73 25.83 -47.15
CA ALA A 164 -7.14 24.43 -47.04
C ALA A 164 -6.27 23.67 -46.03
N THR A 165 -4.95 23.85 -46.09
CA THR A 165 -4.00 23.16 -45.19
C THR A 165 -4.16 23.62 -43.74
N LEU A 166 -4.37 24.92 -43.50
CA LEU A 166 -4.64 25.47 -42.18
C LEU A 166 -5.95 24.95 -41.58
N GLN A 167 -7.01 24.82 -42.37
CA GLN A 167 -8.28 24.25 -41.90
C GLN A 167 -8.11 22.81 -41.37
N VAL A 168 -7.31 21.98 -42.06
CA VAL A 168 -6.98 20.62 -41.59
C VAL A 168 -6.22 20.67 -40.26
N GLN A 169 -5.25 21.59 -40.11
CA GLN A 169 -4.50 21.70 -38.85
C GLN A 169 -5.38 22.18 -37.69
N ILE A 170 -6.32 23.10 -37.94
CA ILE A 170 -7.30 23.53 -36.94
C ILE A 170 -8.13 22.32 -36.47
N SER A 171 -8.59 21.46 -37.38
CA SER A 171 -9.31 20.23 -37.01
C SER A 171 -8.46 19.28 -36.16
N HIS A 172 -7.17 19.14 -36.45
CA HIS A 172 -6.26 18.35 -35.61
C HIS A 172 -6.07 18.96 -34.21
N ALA A 173 -5.96 20.28 -34.11
CA ALA A 173 -5.86 20.98 -32.83
C ALA A 173 -7.13 20.81 -31.98
N GLU A 174 -8.32 20.85 -32.60
CA GLU A 174 -9.59 20.58 -31.91
C GLU A 174 -9.65 19.17 -31.32
N LYS A 175 -9.18 18.16 -32.07
CA LYS A 175 -9.07 16.78 -31.56
C LYS A 175 -8.13 16.67 -30.35
N ILE A 176 -6.98 17.35 -30.39
CA ILE A 176 -6.05 17.40 -29.24
C ILE A 176 -6.74 18.04 -28.03
N LEU A 177 -7.45 19.15 -28.22
CA LEU A 177 -8.19 19.82 -27.15
C LEU A 177 -9.28 18.93 -26.56
N ALA A 178 -9.96 18.12 -27.37
CA ALA A 178 -10.92 17.13 -26.90
C ALA A 178 -10.23 16.05 -26.04
N THR A 179 -9.11 15.49 -26.50
CA THR A 179 -8.33 14.51 -25.74
C THR A 179 -7.81 15.07 -24.40
N LEU A 180 -7.37 16.34 -24.38
CA LEU A 180 -6.96 17.00 -23.14
C LEU A 180 -8.13 17.25 -22.17
N ARG A 181 -9.33 17.53 -22.69
CA ARG A 181 -10.54 17.63 -21.87
C ARG A 181 -10.91 16.28 -21.25
N GLU A 182 -10.84 15.20 -22.02
CA GLU A 182 -11.05 13.83 -21.52
C GLU A 182 -10.04 13.47 -20.42
N LEU A 183 -8.75 13.78 -20.62
CA LEU A 183 -7.71 13.58 -19.59
C LEU A 183 -8.03 14.35 -18.32
N ASN A 184 -8.36 15.64 -18.44
CA ASN A 184 -8.65 16.49 -17.28
C ASN A 184 -9.90 16.01 -16.53
N GLN A 185 -10.95 15.60 -17.25
CA GLN A 185 -12.13 14.97 -16.65
C GLN A 185 -11.78 13.66 -15.93
N GLY A 186 -11.00 12.77 -16.58
CA GLY A 186 -10.56 11.52 -15.96
C GLY A 186 -9.76 11.71 -14.66
N VAL A 187 -8.88 12.72 -14.62
CA VAL A 187 -8.11 13.07 -13.40
C VAL A 187 -9.00 13.69 -12.31
N ILE A 188 -10.00 14.50 -12.68
CA ILE A 188 -10.95 15.10 -11.73
C ILE A 188 -11.88 14.05 -11.13
N ASP A 189 -12.34 13.08 -11.93
CA ASP A 189 -13.22 12.01 -11.47
C ASP A 189 -12.47 11.03 -10.56
N GLU A 190 -11.21 10.69 -10.84
CA GLU A 190 -10.35 9.89 -9.96
C GLU A 190 -10.06 10.54 -8.59
N GLN A 191 -10.13 11.87 -8.48
CA GLN A 191 -10.02 12.55 -7.19
C GLN A 191 -11.27 12.45 -6.32
N LYS A 192 -12.41 12.00 -6.88
CA LYS A 192 -13.69 11.94 -6.15
C LYS A 192 -14.13 10.54 -5.76
N ASP A 193 -13.87 9.52 -6.58
CA ASP A 193 -14.01 8.10 -6.27
C ASP A 193 -13.46 7.30 -7.46
N ILE A 194 -13.07 6.04 -7.24
CA ILE A 194 -12.52 5.17 -8.30
C ILE A 194 -13.49 5.10 -9.48
N PRO A 195 -13.11 5.47 -10.71
CA PRO A 195 -14.00 5.42 -11.85
C PRO A 195 -14.40 3.98 -12.19
N GLU A 196 -15.71 3.71 -12.26
CA GLU A 196 -16.25 2.37 -12.54
C GLU A 196 -15.84 1.82 -13.92
N SER A 197 -15.47 2.69 -14.86
CA SER A 197 -15.05 2.33 -16.22
C SER A 197 -13.82 1.43 -16.31
N TYR A 198 -13.04 1.31 -15.22
CA TYR A 198 -11.83 0.48 -15.17
C TYR A 198 -12.01 -0.86 -14.42
N ARG A 199 -13.17 -1.15 -13.83
CA ARG A 199 -13.44 -2.48 -13.22
C ARG A 199 -13.44 -3.59 -14.26
N ASP A 200 -13.79 -3.29 -15.50
CA ASP A 200 -13.89 -4.26 -16.60
C ASP A 200 -12.52 -4.72 -17.13
N LEU A 201 -11.46 -3.94 -16.90
CA LEU A 201 -10.09 -4.26 -17.30
C LEU A 201 -9.34 -5.15 -16.29
N LEU A 202 -9.86 -5.31 -15.07
CA LEU A 202 -9.31 -6.20 -14.04
C LEU A 202 -9.89 -7.62 -14.10
N THR A 203 -10.91 -7.84 -14.92
CA THR A 203 -11.59 -9.13 -15.12
C THR A 203 -11.23 -9.83 -16.43
N ARG A 204 -10.21 -9.36 -17.15
CA ARG A 204 -9.75 -9.95 -18.41
C ARG A 204 -8.28 -10.31 -18.42
#